data_AF-A5GC31-F1
#
_entry.id   AF-A5GC31-F1
#
_cell.length_a   1.000
_cell.length_b   1.000
_cell.length_c   1.000
_cell.angle_alpha   90.00
_cell.angle_beta   90.00
_cell.angle_gamma   90.00
#
_symmetry.space_group_name_H-M   'P 1'
#
loop_
_entity.id
_entity.type
_entity.pdbx_description
1 polymer ?
#
loop_
_entity_poly.entity_id
_entity_poly.type
_entity_poly.pdbx_seq_one_letter_code
_entity_poly.pdbx_strand_id
1 'polypeptide(L)'
;MKKIAMMIMATFALAAAVPAFAAEMTKEEKDQCLLASKNCATEVDSIQKKIKKLNAEIKKGKKVYSADEIKKLQGKLKEAEDMLDVLLGLKGGAQ
;
A
#
# COMPACT_ATOMS: atom_id res chain seq x y z
N MET A 1 -16.61 -26.05 -26.19
CA MET A 1 -16.58 -24.67 -26.76
C MET A 1 -17.76 -23.80 -26.29
N LYS A 2 -19.00 -24.31 -26.22
CA LYS A 2 -20.19 -23.52 -25.79
C LYS A 2 -20.13 -22.93 -24.37
N LYS A 3 -19.50 -23.64 -23.41
CA LYS A 3 -19.31 -23.17 -22.02
C LYS A 3 -18.27 -22.06 -21.89
N ILE A 4 -17.25 -22.08 -22.76
CA ILE A 4 -16.16 -21.07 -22.78
C ILE A 4 -16.69 -19.76 -23.36
N ALA A 5 -17.49 -19.83 -24.43
CA ALA A 5 -18.15 -18.67 -25.01
C ALA A 5 -19.10 -17.96 -24.01
N MET A 6 -19.83 -18.73 -23.19
CA MET A 6 -20.71 -18.18 -22.15
C MET A 6 -19.94 -17.51 -21.00
N MET A 7 -18.77 -18.03 -20.61
CA MET A 7 -17.93 -17.38 -19.59
C MET A 7 -17.33 -16.05 -20.06
N ILE A 8 -16.95 -15.95 -21.33
CA ILE A 8 -16.34 -14.73 -21.91
C ILE A 8 -17.37 -13.60 -22.03
N MET A 9 -18.65 -13.90 -22.27
CA MET A 9 -19.72 -12.90 -22.28
C MET A 9 -20.00 -12.32 -20.88
N ALA A 10 -19.93 -13.15 -19.83
CA ALA A 10 -20.19 -12.71 -18.46
C ALA A 10 -19.08 -11.79 -17.91
N THR A 11 -17.82 -12.04 -18.27
CA THR A 11 -16.68 -11.18 -17.88
C THR A 11 -16.70 -9.83 -18.59
N PHE A 12 -17.17 -9.77 -19.85
CA PHE A 12 -17.32 -8.51 -20.57
C PHE A 12 -18.45 -7.62 -20.00
N ALA A 13 -19.55 -8.23 -19.53
CA ALA A 13 -20.64 -7.51 -18.89
C ALA A 13 -20.23 -6.86 -17.55
N LEU A 14 -19.29 -7.46 -16.82
CA LEU A 14 -18.78 -6.91 -15.55
C LEU A 14 -17.76 -5.78 -15.76
N ALA A 15 -17.06 -5.75 -16.91
CA ALA A 15 -16.08 -4.70 -17.22
C ALA A 15 -16.74 -3.33 -17.50
N ALA A 16 -17.98 -3.32 -17.97
CA ALA A 16 -18.73 -2.09 -18.24
C ALA A 16 -19.31 -1.41 -16.99
N ALA A 17 -19.31 -2.07 -15.83
CA ALA A 17 -19.84 -1.52 -14.58
C ALA A 17 -18.80 -0.71 -13.76
N VAL A 18 -17.51 -0.85 -14.07
CA VAL A 18 -16.43 -0.15 -13.35
C VAL A 18 -16.47 1.39 -13.51
N PRO A 19 -16.83 1.98 -14.68
CA PRO A 19 -16.90 3.43 -14.83
C PRO A 19 -18.03 4.09 -14.02
N ALA A 20 -19.08 3.35 -13.64
CA ALA A 20 -20.24 3.90 -12.93
C ALA A 20 -19.91 4.34 -11.49
N PHE A 21 -18.89 3.76 -10.85
CA PHE A 21 -18.46 4.15 -9.51
C PHE A 21 -17.52 5.36 -9.48
N ALA A 22 -16.97 5.77 -10.63
CA ALA A 22 -16.03 6.89 -10.72
C ALA A 22 -16.67 8.17 -11.29
N ALA A 23 -17.80 8.05 -12.00
CA ALA A 23 -18.41 9.15 -12.74
C ALA A 23 -19.32 10.07 -11.90
N GLU A 24 -19.78 9.64 -10.72
CA GLU A 24 -20.86 10.34 -10.00
C GLU A 24 -20.51 10.78 -8.57
N MET A 25 -19.24 11.05 -8.27
CA MET A 25 -18.92 11.75 -7.01
C MET A 25 -19.48 13.18 -7.07
N THR A 26 -20.42 13.47 -6.17
CA THR A 26 -20.95 14.81 -5.94
C THR A 26 -19.81 15.77 -5.56
N LYS A 27 -20.04 17.07 -5.72
CA LYS A 27 -19.05 18.08 -5.36
C LYS A 27 -18.64 17.97 -3.88
N GLU A 28 -19.58 17.64 -3.00
CA GLU A 28 -19.34 17.43 -1.58
C GLU A 28 -18.46 16.21 -1.30
N GLU A 29 -18.70 15.09 -1.98
CA GLU A 29 -17.85 13.89 -1.87
C GLU A 29 -16.42 14.14 -2.38
N LYS A 30 -16.28 14.92 -3.46
CA LYS A 30 -14.97 15.36 -3.95
C LYS A 30 -14.24 16.25 -2.95
N ASP A 31 -14.94 17.21 -2.35
CA ASP A 31 -14.37 18.10 -1.34
C ASP A 31 -13.98 17.32 -0.06
N GLN A 32 -14.76 16.32 0.34
CA GLN A 32 -14.40 15.40 1.44
C GLN A 32 -13.18 14.55 1.10
N CYS A 33 -13.07 14.02 -0.12
CA CYS A 33 -11.89 13.30 -0.57
C CYS A 33 -10.63 14.19 -0.58
N LEU A 34 -10.77 15.45 -1.01
CA LEU A 34 -9.70 16.44 -0.96
C LEU A 34 -9.31 16.80 0.48
N LEU A 35 -10.27 16.91 1.40
CA LEU A 35 -9.99 17.13 2.82
C LEU A 35 -9.29 15.92 3.45
N ALA A 36 -9.73 14.70 3.13
CA ALA A 36 -9.10 13.47 3.60
C ALA A 36 -7.67 13.34 3.08
N SER A 37 -7.44 13.57 1.78
CA SER A 37 -6.11 13.51 1.18
C SER A 37 -5.15 14.59 1.70
N LYS A 38 -5.64 15.81 1.98
CA LYS A 38 -4.84 16.86 2.65
C LYS A 38 -4.36 16.43 4.03
N ASN A 39 -5.22 15.76 4.80
CA ASN A 39 -4.83 15.20 6.10
C ASN A 39 -3.95 13.95 5.96
N CYS A 40 -4.13 13.15 4.90
CA CYS A 40 -3.24 12.03 4.61
C CYS A 40 -1.80 12.52 4.39
N ALA A 41 -1.60 13.60 3.63
CA ALA A 41 -0.26 14.13 3.31
C ALA A 41 0.56 14.52 4.55
N THR A 42 -0.10 15.00 5.62
CA THR A 42 0.57 15.39 6.88
C THR A 42 0.80 14.21 7.82
N GLU A 43 0.02 13.13 7.70
CA GLU A 43 0.07 11.95 8.56
C GLU A 43 0.95 10.82 8.01
N VAL A 44 1.43 10.92 6.76
CA VAL A 44 2.38 9.92 6.23
C VAL A 44 3.75 10.11 6.88
N ASP A 45 4.08 9.25 7.85
CA ASP A 45 5.46 9.15 8.35
C ASP A 45 6.42 8.93 7.17
N SER A 46 7.49 9.72 7.11
CA SER A 46 8.57 9.50 6.14
C SER A 46 9.15 8.08 6.30
N ILE A 47 9.63 7.50 5.20
CA ILE A 47 10.22 6.15 5.20
C ILE A 47 11.35 6.04 6.25
N GLN A 48 12.18 7.09 6.37
CA GLN A 48 13.23 7.16 7.39
C GLN A 48 12.67 7.13 8.82
N LYS A 49 11.55 7.82 9.08
CA LYS A 49 10.88 7.81 10.39
C LYS A 49 10.30 6.43 10.70
N LYS A 50 9.74 5.74 9.69
CA LYS A 50 9.28 4.34 9.83
C LYS A 50 10.43 3.38 10.17
N ILE A 51 11.56 3.48 9.46
CA ILE A 51 12.77 2.67 9.74
C ILE A 51 13.26 2.89 11.18
N LYS A 52 13.31 4.14 11.65
CA LYS A 52 13.69 4.46 13.04
C LYS A 52 12.74 3.85 14.06
N LYS A 53 11.42 3.94 13.84
CA LYS A 53 10.41 3.34 14.72
C LYS A 53 10.52 1.82 14.76
N LEU A 54 10.64 1.16 13.60
CA LEU A 54 10.78 -0.30 13.52
C LEU A 54 12.05 -0.77 14.25
N ASN A 55 13.17 -0.08 14.07
CA ASN A 55 14.40 -0.36 14.82
C ASN A 55 14.21 -0.22 16.34
N ALA A 56 13.48 0.81 16.80
CA ALA A 56 13.21 1.00 18.22
C ALA A 56 12.35 -0.13 18.80
N GLU A 57 11.33 -0.58 18.07
CA GLU A 57 10.47 -1.70 18.48
C GLU A 57 11.22 -3.03 18.49
N ILE A 58 12.05 -3.30 17.48
CA ILE A 58 12.89 -4.51 17.43
C ILE A 58 13.88 -4.54 18.61
N LYS A 59 14.45 -3.38 19.01
CA LYS A 59 15.34 -3.28 20.17
C LYS A 59 14.66 -3.63 21.49
N LYS A 60 13.34 -3.48 21.62
CA LYS A 60 12.60 -3.94 22.82
C LYS A 60 12.66 -5.46 22.95
N GLY A 61 12.85 -6.17 21.84
CA GLY A 61 13.14 -7.60 21.81
C GLY A 61 12.08 -8.46 22.49
N LYS A 62 12.49 -9.62 23.00
CA LYS A 62 11.59 -10.62 23.56
C LYS A 62 10.90 -10.22 24.87
N LYS A 63 11.26 -9.06 25.43
CA LYS A 63 10.62 -8.51 26.62
C LYS A 63 9.21 -8.00 26.33
N VAL A 64 8.96 -7.58 25.09
CA VAL A 64 7.68 -6.98 24.66
C VAL A 64 7.02 -7.79 23.56
N TYR A 65 7.81 -8.45 22.70
CA TYR A 65 7.32 -9.16 21.52
C TYR A 65 7.69 -10.65 21.55
N SER A 66 6.84 -11.49 20.97
CA SER A 66 7.19 -12.88 20.68
C SER A 66 8.27 -12.98 19.58
N ALA A 67 8.89 -14.16 19.44
CA ALA A 67 9.88 -14.39 18.41
C ALA A 67 9.34 -14.19 16.98
N ASP A 68 8.08 -14.56 16.75
CA ASP A 68 7.44 -14.42 15.44
C ASP A 68 7.06 -12.96 15.15
N GLU A 69 6.66 -12.19 16.15
CA GLU A 69 6.43 -10.74 16.01
C GLU A 69 7.73 -10.00 15.71
N ILE A 70 8.84 -10.36 16.35
CA ILE A 70 10.15 -9.80 16.03
C ILE A 70 10.54 -10.11 14.58
N LYS A 71 10.32 -11.34 14.10
CA LYS A 71 10.56 -11.69 12.69
C LYS A 71 9.69 -10.85 11.74
N LYS A 72 8.42 -10.63 12.07
CA LYS A 72 7.53 -9.77 11.27
C LYS A 72 8.02 -8.32 11.26
N LEU A 73 8.47 -7.78 12.39
CA LEU A 73 9.03 -6.43 12.49
C LEU A 73 10.32 -6.30 11.66
N GLN A 74 11.20 -7.30 11.68
CA GLN A 74 12.40 -7.36 10.84
C GLN A 74 12.05 -7.41 9.35
N GLY A 75 11.03 -8.19 8.96
CA GLY A 75 10.53 -8.22 7.59
C GLY A 75 10.06 -6.84 7.10
N LYS A 76 9.25 -6.14 7.92
CA LYS A 76 8.79 -4.78 7.63
C LYS A 76 9.93 -3.76 7.55
N LEU A 77 10.96 -3.92 8.39
CA LEU A 77 12.15 -3.06 8.36
C LEU A 77 12.88 -3.22 7.03
N LYS A 78 13.11 -4.47 6.62
CA LYS A 78 13.79 -4.78 5.35
C LYS A 78 13.02 -4.22 4.15
N GLU A 79 11.71 -4.37 4.12
CA GLU A 79 10.87 -3.82 3.05
C GLU A 79 10.96 -2.29 2.98
N ALA A 80 10.96 -1.61 4.12
CA ALA A 80 11.11 -0.16 4.17
C ALA A 80 12.51 0.32 3.72
N GLU A 81 13.56 -0.43 4.05
CA GLU A 81 14.93 -0.18 3.56
C GLU A 81 15.05 -0.45 2.05
N ASP A 82 14.50 -1.56 1.57
CA ASP A 82 14.48 -1.89 0.14
C ASP A 82 13.75 -0.82 -0.68
N MET A 83 12.61 -0.32 -0.17
CA MET A 83 11.89 0.79 -0.79
C MET A 83 12.72 2.08 -0.82
N LEU A 84 13.44 2.38 0.29
CA LEU A 84 14.33 3.53 0.35
C LEU A 84 15.47 3.40 -0.67
N ASP A 85 16.07 2.22 -0.79
CA ASP A 85 17.14 1.96 -1.75
C ASP A 85 16.67 2.09 -3.20
N VAL A 86 15.45 1.64 -3.51
CA VAL A 86 14.83 1.83 -4.84
C VAL A 86 14.61 3.32 -5.13
N LEU A 87 14.08 4.07 -4.17
CA LEU A 87 13.86 5.52 -4.33
C LEU A 87 15.17 6.31 -4.47
N LEU A 88 16.25 5.83 -3.85
CA LEU A 88 17.58 6.43 -3.95
C LEU A 88 18.39 5.91 -5.15
N GLY A 89 17.86 4.97 -5.94
CA GLY A 89 18.55 4.37 -7.07
C GLY A 89 19.72 3.45 -6.69
N LEU A 90 19.81 3.04 -5.42
CA LEU A 90 20.87 2.17 -4.90
C LEU A 90 20.62 0.69 -5.23
N LYS A 91 19.35 0.33 -5.44
CA LYS A 91 18.90 -1.03 -5.76
C LYS A 91 18.12 -1.02 -7.07
N GLY A 92 18.83 -0.68 -8.14
CA GLY A 92 18.25 -0.48 -9.47
C GLY A 92 19.31 -0.07 -10.49
N GLY A 93 20.32 -0.90 -10.68
CA GLY A 93 21.26 -0.81 -11.79
C GLY A 93 20.86 -1.76 -12.91
N ALA A 94 19.88 -1.36 -13.73
CA ALA A 94 19.81 -1.69 -15.16
C ALA A 94 18.70 -0.83 -15.79
N GLN A 95 19.14 -0.05 -16.76
CA GLN A 95 18.39 0.71 -17.75
C GLN A 95 17.35 -0.14 -18.49
#